data_AF-A0A960R577-F1
#
_entry.id   AF-A0A960R577-F1
#
_cell.length_a   1.000
_cell.length_b   1.000
_cell.length_c   1.000
_cell.angle_alpha   90.00
_cell.angle_beta   90.00
_cell.angle_gamma   90.00
#
_symmetry.space_group_name_H-M   'P 1'
#
loop_
_entity.id
_entity.type
_entity.pdbx_description
1 polymer ?
#
loop_
_entity_poly.entity_id
_entity_poly.type
_entity_poly.pdbx_seq_one_letter_code
_entity_poly.pdbx_strand_id
1 'polypeptide(L)' 'MHELKDTQNERDHRRIAIDRVGVRSLRYPIQVRDKAGTVQSTVATVSLAVDLPHQYKG' A
#
# COMPACT_ATOMS: atom_id res chain seq x y z
N MET A 1 -21.34 -5.38 27.88
CA MET A 1 -20.52 -5.10 26.69
C MET A 1 -19.09 -5.46 27.05
N HIS A 2 -18.48 -6.42 26.35
CA HIS A 2 -17.05 -6.71 26.52
C HIS A 2 -16.28 -5.78 25.58
N GLU A 3 -15.35 -5.00 26.12
CA GLU A 3 -14.55 -4.06 25.35
C GLU A 3 -13.54 -4.84 24.48
N LEU A 4 -13.44 -4.49 23.20
CA LEU A 4 -12.48 -5.10 22.29
C LEU A 4 -11.09 -4.61 22.66
N LYS A 5 -10.19 -5.56 22.94
CA LYS A 5 -8.79 -5.25 23.23
C LYS A 5 -8.15 -4.55 22.04
N ASP A 6 -7.67 -3.32 22.24
CA ASP A 6 -6.91 -2.57 21.24
C ASP A 6 -5.54 -3.21 21.01
N THR A 7 -5.47 -4.11 20.02
CA THR A 7 -4.23 -4.79 19.61
C THR A 7 -3.38 -3.91 18.67
N GLN A 8 -3.98 -2.88 18.06
CA GLN A 8 -3.27 -2.04 17.10
C GLN A 8 -2.22 -1.18 17.82
N ASN A 9 -2.60 -0.64 18.98
CA ASN A 9 -1.76 0.20 19.82
C ASN A 9 -0.71 -0.60 20.63
N GLU A 10 -0.77 -1.94 20.62
CA GLU A 10 0.26 -2.77 21.25
C GLU A 10 1.53 -2.85 20.42
N ARG A 11 2.68 -2.94 21.10
CA ARG A 11 3.98 -3.12 20.45
C ARG A 11 4.10 -4.54 19.88
N ASP A 12 4.63 -4.66 18.66
CA ASP A 12 4.97 -5.96 18.08
C ASP A 12 6.34 -6.45 18.58
N HIS A 13 6.36 -7.62 19.22
CA HIS A 13 7.57 -8.24 19.76
C HIS A 13 8.11 -9.40 18.91
N ARG A 14 7.42 -9.75 17.81
CA ARG A 14 7.79 -10.91 16.98
C ARG A 14 9.06 -10.69 16.17
N ARG A 15 9.46 -9.43 15.99
CA ARG A 15 10.65 -9.00 15.20
C ARG A 15 10.63 -9.53 13.76
N ILE A 16 9.44 -9.60 13.18
CA ILE A 16 9.24 -10.04 11.78
C ILE A 16 9.05 -8.77 10.94
N ALA A 17 9.91 -8.60 9.93
CA ALA A 17 9.72 -7.56 8.92
C ALA A 17 8.64 -8.00 7.92
N ILE A 18 7.94 -7.04 7.32
CA ILE A 18 7.00 -7.30 6.22
C ILE A 18 7.69 -6.86 4.92
N ASP A 19 7.92 -7.82 4.03
CA ASP A 19 8.63 -7.58 2.77
C ASP A 19 7.90 -6.55 1.89
N ARG A 20 6.56 -6.60 1.83
CA ARG A 20 5.74 -5.65 1.07
C ARG A 20 4.42 -5.39 1.81
N VAL A 21 4.19 -4.14 2.19
CA VAL A 21 2.91 -3.66 2.72
C VAL A 21 2.47 -2.40 1.99
N GLY A 22 1.17 -2.23 1.78
CA GLY A 22 0.62 -1.03 1.14
C GLY A 22 -0.78 -1.27 0.56
N VAL A 23 -1.12 -0.50 -0.47
CA VAL A 23 -2.45 -0.52 -1.11
C VAL A 23 -2.40 -1.27 -2.44
N ARG A 24 -3.45 -2.05 -2.71
CA ARG A 24 -3.63 -2.82 -3.95
C ARG A 24 -5.01 -2.54 -4.54
N SER A 25 -5.15 -2.72 -5.84
CA SER A 25 -6.41 -2.54 -6.58
C SER A 25 -6.93 -1.10 -6.56
N LEU A 26 -6.05 -0.11 -6.42
CA LEU A 26 -6.41 1.30 -6.48
C LEU A 26 -6.69 1.68 -7.94
N ARG A 27 -7.91 2.14 -8.24
CA ARG A 27 -8.26 2.68 -9.55
C ARG A 27 -7.93 4.18 -9.58
N TYR A 28 -7.08 4.60 -10.51
CA TYR A 28 -6.62 5.98 -10.59
C TYR A 28 -6.49 6.47 -12.04
N PRO A 29 -6.98 7.69 -12.37
CA PRO A 29 -6.84 8.25 -13.72
C PRO A 29 -5.39 8.62 -14.01
N ILE A 30 -4.89 8.27 -15.18
CA ILE A 30 -3.52 8.55 -15.62
C ILE A 30 -3.49 9.03 -17.08
N GLN A 31 -2.36 9.62 -17.47
CA GLN A 31 -2.04 9.94 -18.85
C GLN A 31 -0.82 9.12 -19.30
N VAL A 32 -0.92 8.50 -20.48
CA VAL A 32 0.15 7.70 -21.09
C VAL A 32 0.56 8.33 -22.40
N ARG A 33 1.86 8.53 -22.60
CA ARG A 33 2.42 8.97 -23.89
C ARG A 33 2.78 7.74 -24.71
N ASP A 34 2.23 7.64 -25.93
CA ASP A 34 2.57 6.56 -26.86
C ASP A 34 3.84 6.86 -27.66
N LYS A 35 4.25 5.90 -28.51
CA LYS A 35 5.45 6.01 -29.34
C LYS A 35 5.38 7.12 -30.39
N ALA A 36 4.19 7.51 -30.83
CA ALA A 36 3.98 8.60 -31.78
C ALA A 36 3.99 9.98 -31.08
N GLY A 37 4.10 10.00 -29.75
CA GLY A 37 4.12 11.22 -28.94
C GLY A 37 2.72 11.70 -28.54
N THR A 38 1.66 11.00 -28.91
CA THR A 38 0.29 11.33 -28.51
C THR A 38 0.06 10.96 -27.04
N VAL A 39 -0.67 11.82 -26.32
CA VAL A 39 -1.05 11.58 -24.92
C VAL A 39 -2.47 11.02 -24.87
N GLN A 40 -2.66 9.92 -24.16
CA GLN A 40 -3.94 9.24 -24.00
C GLN A 40 -4.33 9.22 -22.51
N SER A 41 -5.57 9.60 -22.19
CA SER A 41 -6.12 9.54 -20.83
C SER A 41 -6.84 8.21 -20.60
N THR A 42 -6.54 7.53 -19.49
CA THR A 42 -7.16 6.24 -19.14
C THR A 42 -7.25 6.07 -17.61
N VAL A 43 -7.85 4.98 -17.14
CA VAL A 43 -7.89 4.61 -15.72
C VAL A 43 -7.04 3.35 -15.51
N ALA A 44 -6.01 3.45 -14.68
CA ALA A 44 -5.15 2.34 -14.30
C ALA A 44 -5.61 1.69 -13.00
N THR A 45 -5.25 0.41 -12.83
CA THR A 45 -5.30 -0.28 -11.54
C THR A 45 -3.87 -0.38 -11.02
N VAL A 46 -3.58 0.23 -9.87
CA VAL A 46 -2.22 0.34 -9.33
C VAL A 46 -2.08 -0.40 -7.99
N SER A 47 -0.85 -0.84 -7.73
CA SER A 47 -0.42 -1.35 -6.42
C SER A 47 0.78 -0.54 -5.97
N LEU A 48 0.73 -0.03 -4.75
CA LEU A 48 1.78 0.78 -4.14
C LEU A 48 2.17 0.10 -2.84
N ALA A 49 3.45 -0.25 -2.70
CA ALA A 49 3.95 -0.95 -1.54
C ALA A 49 5.34 -0.48 -1.15
N VAL A 50 5.66 -0.65 0.13
CA VAL A 50 6.96 -0.40 0.75
C VAL A 50 7.38 -1.62 1.56
N ASP A 51 8.66 -1.70 1.86
CA ASP A 51 9.18 -2.67 2.81
C ASP A 51 8.98 -2.09 4.22
N LEU A 52 8.52 -2.90 5.17
CA LEU A 52 8.27 -2.46 6.54
C LEU A 52 9.18 -3.23 7.50
N PRO A 53 10.34 -2.65 7.86
CA PRO A 53 11.23 -3.22 8.88
C PRO A 53 10.52 -3.41 10.21
N HIS A 54 10.90 -4.45 10.97
CA HIS A 54 10.20 -4.89 12.18
C HIS A 54 10.10 -3.84 13.31
N GLN A 55 10.94 -2.80 13.28
CA GLN A 55 10.92 -1.71 14.25
C GLN A 55 9.81 -0.69 13.99
N TYR A 56 9.21 -0.71 12.79
CA TYR A 56 8.13 0.18 12.39
C TYR A 56 6.79 -0.56 12.42
N LYS A 57 5.76 0.13 12.91
CA LYS A 57 4.36 -0.28 12.84
C LYS A 57 3.67 0.51 11.72
N GLY A 58 2.85 -0.18 10.93
CA GLY A 58 2.00 0.40 9.88
C GLY A 58 0.54 0.49 10.29
#